data_AF-A0A0Q8SBI4-F1
#
_entry.id   AF-A0A0Q8SBI4-F1
#
_cell.length_a   1.000
_cell.length_b   1.000
_cell.length_c   1.000
_cell.angle_alpha   90.00
_cell.angle_beta   90.00
_cell.angle_gamma   90.00
#
_symmetry.space_group_name_H-M   'P 1'
#
loop_
_entity.id
_entity.type
_entity.pdbx_description
1 polymer ?
#
loop_
_entity_poly.entity_id
_entity_poly.type
_entity_poly.pdbx_seq_one_letter_code
_entity_poly.pdbx_strand_id
1 'polypeptide(L)'
;MTTQGHRTLRDVNDLAAAVREDACLYLPERVHQRSTWTPPWNILFVWGTGYVLLLVLQPAVANAWWGIGLVVASGLGMCWWQVRYFAYRVQWVLDMSRRTLQPTRGGSAIPLDPAHSIGIIPGPPGDGALSCEVEFRHRTAGPIATLCAVELQSSDTETLSMQMGALDQCVDELVDRLGIRRSGGRLVPAH
;
A
#
# COMPACT_ATOMS: atom_id res chain seq x y z
N MET A 1 -28.71 18.84 -6.18
CA MET A 1 -27.32 18.35 -6.08
C MET A 1 -27.28 17.34 -4.95
N THR A 2 -27.47 16.07 -5.28
CA THR A 2 -27.58 14.97 -4.32
C THR A 2 -26.21 14.64 -3.77
N THR A 3 -26.02 14.84 -2.47
CA THR A 3 -24.96 14.22 -1.67
C THR A 3 -25.14 12.71 -1.74
N GLN A 4 -24.50 12.09 -2.73
CA GLN A 4 -24.45 10.64 -2.88
C GLN A 4 -23.68 10.10 -1.68
N GLY A 5 -24.37 9.34 -0.83
CA GLY A 5 -23.81 8.75 0.38
C GLY A 5 -22.55 7.97 0.02
N HIS A 6 -21.42 8.36 0.62
CA HIS A 6 -20.15 7.70 0.37
C HIS A 6 -20.25 6.27 0.90
N ARG A 7 -20.11 5.28 0.01
CA ARG A 7 -20.12 3.87 0.39
C ARG A 7 -18.88 3.59 1.25
N THR A 8 -19.08 3.15 2.49
CA THR A 8 -17.96 2.74 3.34
C THR A 8 -17.44 1.39 2.88
N LEU A 9 -16.22 1.34 2.33
CA LEU A 9 -15.57 0.10 1.92
C LEU A 9 -15.00 -0.60 3.17
N ARG A 10 -15.56 -1.75 3.57
CA ARG A 10 -15.15 -2.48 4.79
C ARG A 10 -14.36 -3.75 4.50
N ASP A 11 -14.50 -4.29 3.30
CA ASP A 11 -13.82 -5.50 2.85
C ASP A 11 -13.51 -5.46 1.34
N VAL A 12 -12.87 -6.53 0.86
CA VAL A 12 -12.51 -6.70 -0.56
C VAL A 12 -13.75 -6.81 -1.46
N ASN A 13 -14.85 -7.35 -0.95
CA ASN A 13 -16.07 -7.55 -1.71
C ASN A 13 -16.81 -6.21 -1.92
N ASP A 14 -16.83 -5.35 -0.91
CA ASP A 14 -17.33 -3.98 -0.98
C ASP A 14 -16.51 -3.17 -1.98
N LEU A 15 -15.18 -3.32 -1.97
CA LEU A 15 -14.29 -2.70 -2.95
C LEU A 15 -14.61 -3.18 -4.36
N ALA A 16 -14.77 -4.49 -4.57
CA ALA A 16 -15.13 -5.06 -5.87
C ALA A 16 -16.51 -4.56 -6.36
N ALA A 17 -17.50 -4.48 -5.47
CA ALA A 17 -18.83 -3.95 -5.79
C ALA A 17 -18.77 -2.47 -6.16
N ALA A 18 -18.03 -1.66 -5.41
CA ALA A 18 -17.86 -0.23 -5.71
C ALA A 18 -17.11 -0.02 -7.05
N VAL A 19 -16.11 -0.84 -7.36
CA VAL A 19 -15.40 -0.81 -8.65
C VAL A 19 -16.32 -1.14 -9.82
N ARG A 20 -17.37 -1.95 -9.63
CA ARG A 20 -18.38 -2.24 -10.66
C ARG A 20 -19.40 -1.12 -10.85
N GLU A 21 -19.94 -0.65 -9.73
CA GLU A 21 -21.18 0.14 -9.72
C GLU A 21 -20.90 1.64 -9.79
N ASP A 22 -19.83 2.12 -9.16
CA ASP A 22 -19.60 3.55 -8.98
C ASP A 22 -18.88 4.19 -10.17
N ALA A 23 -19.32 5.38 -10.56
CA ALA A 23 -18.65 6.19 -11.58
C ALA A 23 -17.43 6.94 -11.03
N CYS A 24 -17.46 7.26 -9.72
CA CYS A 24 -16.37 7.88 -8.98
C CYS A 24 -16.11 7.06 -7.71
N LEU A 25 -14.92 6.49 -7.61
CA LEU A 25 -14.53 5.63 -6.50
C LEU A 25 -13.72 6.42 -5.48
N TYR A 26 -14.24 6.51 -4.26
CA TYR A 26 -13.52 7.09 -3.12
C TYR A 26 -12.72 5.99 -2.44
N LEU A 27 -11.41 6.02 -2.59
CA LEU A 27 -10.51 5.01 -2.05
C LEU A 27 -10.03 5.46 -0.65
N PRO A 28 -10.40 4.74 0.42
CA PRO A 28 -9.85 4.99 1.73
C PRO A 28 -8.39 4.54 1.76
N GLU A 29 -7.60 5.16 2.64
CA GLU A 29 -6.20 4.78 2.85
C GLU A 29 -6.05 3.30 3.28
N ARG A 30 -7.06 2.76 3.98
CA ARG A 30 -7.17 1.36 4.38
C ARG A 30 -8.62 0.89 4.26
N VAL A 31 -8.81 -0.30 3.68
CA VAL A 31 -10.13 -0.95 3.52
C VAL A 31 -10.53 -1.75 4.78
N HIS A 32 -9.68 -1.83 5.81
CA HIS A 32 -10.05 -2.31 7.13
C HIS A 32 -9.38 -1.44 8.20
N GLN A 33 -10.16 -0.93 9.16
CA GLN A 33 -9.68 0.04 10.13
C GLN A 33 -9.30 -0.66 11.45
N ARG A 34 -8.03 -1.06 11.58
CA ARG A 34 -7.41 -1.19 12.91
C ARG A 34 -6.05 -0.51 12.90
N SER A 35 -6.03 0.69 13.48
CA SER A 35 -4.82 1.49 13.64
C SER A 35 -4.07 1.02 14.89
N THR A 36 -2.99 0.27 14.71
CA THR A 36 -1.85 0.32 15.63
C THR A 36 -0.72 1.02 14.89
N TRP A 37 -0.78 2.34 14.93
CA TRP A 37 0.33 3.22 14.57
C TRP A 37 1.55 2.74 15.35
N THR A 38 2.58 2.23 14.68
CA THR A 38 3.87 2.01 15.34
C THR A 38 4.61 3.34 15.25
N PRO A 39 4.62 4.16 16.32
CA PRO A 39 5.30 5.45 16.28
C PRO A 39 6.75 5.26 15.81
N PRO A 40 7.33 6.20 15.06
CA PRO A 40 8.73 6.15 14.64
C PRO A 40 9.69 5.97 15.83
N TRP A 41 9.25 6.38 17.03
CA TRP A 41 9.93 6.12 18.30
C TRP A 41 10.13 4.62 18.61
N ASN A 42 9.16 3.75 18.32
CA ASN A 42 9.30 2.31 18.56
C ASN A 42 10.36 1.69 17.64
N ILE A 43 10.47 2.16 16.41
CA ILE A 43 11.52 1.72 15.48
C ILE A 43 12.88 2.16 16.01
N LEU A 44 13.03 3.43 16.39
CA LEU A 44 14.25 3.95 17.03
C LEU A 44 14.61 3.17 18.30
N PHE A 45 13.62 2.73 19.08
CA PHE A 45 13.83 1.96 20.30
C PHE A 45 14.35 0.55 20.00
N VAL A 46 13.73 -0.16 19.04
CA VAL A 46 14.20 -1.47 18.56
C VAL A 46 15.59 -1.36 17.92
N TRP A 47 15.82 -0.30 17.17
CA TRP A 47 17.11 0.00 16.56
C TRP A 47 18.22 0.27 17.57
N GLY A 48 17.93 1.15 18.54
CA GLY A 48 18.84 1.49 19.62
C GLY A 48 19.17 0.28 20.48
N THR A 49 18.16 -0.50 20.86
CA THR A 49 18.37 -1.75 21.62
C THR A 49 19.17 -2.78 20.84
N GLY A 50 18.94 -2.95 19.53
CA GLY A 50 19.75 -3.80 18.66
C GLY A 50 21.22 -3.37 18.60
N TYR A 51 21.50 -2.07 18.46
CA TYR A 51 22.86 -1.54 18.45
C TYR A 51 23.56 -1.67 19.81
N VAL A 52 22.84 -1.44 20.92
CA VAL A 52 23.38 -1.68 22.27
C VAL A 52 23.69 -3.16 22.48
N LEU A 53 22.83 -4.06 22.01
CA LEU A 53 23.09 -5.50 22.07
C LEU A 53 24.35 -5.88 21.27
N LEU A 54 24.51 -5.29 20.09
CA LEU A 54 25.71 -5.47 19.24
C LEU A 54 26.97 -4.96 19.94
N LEU A 55 26.90 -3.81 20.61
CA LEU A 55 27.99 -3.25 21.43
C LEU A 55 28.40 -4.18 22.57
N VAL A 56 27.43 -4.80 23.24
CA VAL A 56 27.67 -5.71 24.38
C VAL A 56 28.21 -7.06 23.91
N LEU A 57 27.64 -7.64 22.84
CA LEU A 57 27.98 -8.98 22.37
C LEU A 57 29.20 -9.01 21.43
N GLN A 58 29.38 -7.97 20.62
CA GLN A 58 30.37 -7.91 19.54
C GLN A 58 31.00 -6.50 19.42
N PRO A 59 31.71 -6.02 20.45
CA PRO A 59 32.24 -4.65 20.49
C PRO A 59 33.24 -4.34 19.37
N ALA A 60 33.97 -5.35 18.89
CA ALA A 60 34.91 -5.20 17.77
C ALA A 60 34.19 -4.85 16.45
N VAL A 61 32.98 -5.39 16.24
CA VAL A 61 32.14 -5.10 15.07
C VAL A 61 31.42 -3.77 15.23
N ALA A 62 30.92 -3.48 16.43
CA ALA A 62 30.17 -2.26 16.72
C ALA A 62 31.01 -0.98 16.61
N ASN A 63 32.31 -1.07 16.97
CA ASN A 63 33.26 0.04 16.89
C ASN A 63 33.97 0.13 15.53
N ALA A 64 33.78 -0.86 14.65
CA ALA A 64 34.32 -0.78 13.30
C ALA A 64 33.56 0.30 12.51
N TRP A 65 34.31 1.16 11.82
CA TRP A 65 33.74 2.26 11.04
C TRP A 65 32.71 1.80 10.00
N TRP A 66 32.89 0.60 9.42
CA TRP A 66 31.95 0.00 8.48
C TRP A 66 30.67 -0.51 9.17
N GLY A 67 30.76 -0.97 10.43
CA GLY A 67 29.62 -1.39 11.23
C GLY A 67 28.73 -0.20 11.57
N ILE A 68 29.34 0.92 11.99
CA ILE A 68 28.65 2.20 12.21
C ILE A 68 28.02 2.69 10.91
N GLY A 69 28.73 2.61 9.78
CA GLY A 69 28.23 3.00 8.47
C GLY A 69 26.98 2.21 8.03
N LEU A 70 26.99 0.89 8.19
CA LEU A 70 25.83 0.03 7.92
C LEU A 70 24.63 0.39 8.78
N VAL A 71 24.89 0.69 10.05
CA VAL A 71 23.87 1.08 11.03
C VAL A 71 23.24 2.41 10.62
N VAL A 72 24.03 3.45 10.38
CA VAL A 72 23.49 4.74 9.93
C VAL A 72 22.76 4.63 8.59
N ALA A 73 23.29 3.88 7.62
CA ALA A 73 22.69 3.71 6.30
C ALA A 73 21.33 3.02 6.35
N SER A 74 21.17 1.99 7.18
CA SER A 74 19.89 1.29 7.31
C SER A 74 18.85 2.11 8.09
N GLY A 75 19.27 2.89 9.10
CA GLY A 75 18.39 3.87 9.76
C GLY A 75 17.88 4.94 8.80
N LEU A 76 18.75 5.50 7.96
CA LEU A 76 18.39 6.47 6.92
C LEU A 76 17.48 5.85 5.85
N GLY A 77 17.78 4.63 5.39
CA GLY A 77 16.94 3.90 4.45
C GLY A 77 15.54 3.64 5.00
N MET A 78 15.44 3.31 6.28
CA MET A 78 14.15 3.08 6.95
C MET A 78 13.37 4.37 7.15
N CYS A 79 14.03 5.48 7.50
CA CYS A 79 13.40 6.81 7.56
C CYS A 79 12.91 7.26 6.18
N TRP A 80 13.74 7.11 5.14
CA TRP A 80 13.36 7.45 3.77
C TRP A 80 12.17 6.61 3.30
N TRP A 81 12.19 5.30 3.58
CA TRP A 81 11.06 4.42 3.29
C TRP A 81 9.79 4.84 4.04
N GLN A 82 9.88 5.21 5.32
CA GLN A 82 8.73 5.71 6.07
C GLN A 82 8.18 7.03 5.52
N VAL A 83 9.04 8.01 5.24
CA VAL A 83 8.59 9.29 4.65
C VAL A 83 7.91 9.05 3.30
N ARG A 84 8.49 8.17 2.48
CA ARG A 84 7.91 7.74 1.21
C ARG A 84 6.54 7.07 1.43
N TYR A 85 6.46 6.16 2.40
CA TYR A 85 5.23 5.47 2.78
C TYR A 85 4.11 6.42 3.20
N PHE A 86 4.43 7.45 3.98
CA PHE A 86 3.46 8.47 4.40
C PHE A 86 3.09 9.44 3.28
N ALA A 87 4.04 9.83 2.43
CA ALA A 87 3.78 10.75 1.33
C ALA A 87 2.83 10.17 0.27
N TYR A 88 2.81 8.85 0.08
CA TYR A 88 1.93 8.18 -0.87
C TYR A 88 0.55 7.78 -0.31
N ARG A 89 0.39 7.82 1.01
CA ARG A 89 -0.85 7.50 1.73
C ARG A 89 -1.73 8.74 1.87
N VAL A 90 -2.28 9.16 0.75
CA VAL A 90 -3.35 10.18 0.70
C VAL A 90 -4.64 9.46 0.30
N GLN A 91 -5.79 9.96 0.75
CA GLN A 91 -7.07 9.47 0.23
C GLN A 91 -7.18 9.90 -1.24
N TRP A 92 -7.57 8.96 -2.10
CA TRP A 92 -7.67 9.20 -3.54
C TRP A 92 -9.11 9.07 -4.00
N VAL A 93 -9.51 9.95 -4.91
CA VAL A 93 -10.76 9.87 -5.65
C VAL A 93 -10.41 9.50 -7.08
N LEU A 94 -10.87 8.34 -7.51
CA LEU A 94 -10.68 7.84 -8.85
C LEU A 94 -11.96 8.08 -9.65
N ASP A 95 -11.92 9.03 -10.57
CA ASP A 95 -13.01 9.28 -11.50
C ASP A 95 -12.83 8.38 -12.73
N MET A 96 -13.70 7.37 -12.85
CA MET A 96 -13.64 6.37 -13.94
C MET A 96 -14.04 6.99 -15.29
N SER A 97 -14.95 7.97 -15.25
CA SER A 97 -15.48 8.60 -16.47
C SER A 97 -14.47 9.54 -17.07
N ARG A 98 -13.79 10.33 -16.23
CA ARG A 98 -12.73 11.26 -16.67
C ARG A 98 -11.36 10.61 -16.75
N ARG A 99 -11.21 9.39 -16.23
CA ARG A 99 -9.92 8.70 -16.08
C ARG A 99 -8.91 9.61 -15.41
N THR A 100 -9.29 10.16 -14.26
CA THR A 100 -8.42 11.02 -13.46
C THR A 100 -8.33 10.52 -12.03
N LEU A 101 -7.12 10.55 -11.48
CA LEU A 101 -6.84 10.28 -10.08
C LEU A 101 -6.65 11.62 -9.35
N GLN A 102 -7.49 11.90 -8.35
CA GLN A 102 -7.49 13.15 -7.61
C GLN A 102 -7.19 12.93 -6.13
N PRO A 103 -6.24 13.65 -5.53
CA PRO A 103 -6.02 13.56 -4.09
C PRO A 103 -7.15 14.29 -3.35
N THR A 104 -7.73 13.68 -2.32
CA THR A 104 -8.78 14.30 -1.51
C THR A 104 -8.29 15.52 -0.74
N ARG A 105 -6.99 15.59 -0.42
CA ARG A 105 -6.38 16.69 0.34
C ARG A 105 -5.38 17.49 -0.50
N GLY A 106 -5.89 18.30 -1.41
CA GLY A 106 -5.10 19.33 -2.13
C GLY A 106 -4.06 18.76 -3.09
N GLY A 107 -4.22 19.05 -4.38
CA GLY A 107 -3.28 18.63 -5.41
C GLY A 107 -3.92 18.67 -6.79
N SER A 108 -3.09 18.57 -7.84
CA SER A 108 -3.59 18.50 -9.22
C SER A 108 -4.12 17.10 -9.53
N ALA A 109 -5.23 17.03 -10.26
CA ALA A 109 -5.71 15.79 -10.85
C ALA A 109 -4.63 15.19 -11.77
N ILE A 110 -4.33 13.91 -11.58
CA ILE A 110 -3.41 13.16 -12.43
C ILE A 110 -4.25 12.46 -13.50
N PRO A 111 -4.10 12.80 -14.79
CA PRO A 111 -4.75 12.05 -15.86
C PRO A 111 -4.16 10.65 -15.97
N LEU A 112 -5.02 9.65 -16.10
CA LEU A 112 -4.60 8.29 -16.39
C LEU A 112 -4.35 8.14 -17.88
N ASP A 113 -3.17 7.64 -18.22
CA ASP A 113 -2.74 7.37 -19.59
C ASP A 113 -2.23 5.91 -19.73
N PRO A 114 -1.95 5.43 -20.95
CA PRO A 114 -1.43 4.07 -21.16
C PRO A 114 -0.03 3.81 -20.58
N ALA A 115 0.72 4.85 -20.23
CA ALA A 115 2.00 4.72 -19.54
C ALA A 115 1.81 4.38 -18.05
N HIS A 116 0.63 4.63 -17.50
CA HIS A 116 0.27 4.24 -16.14
C HIS A 116 -0.16 2.78 -16.03
N SER A 117 -0.04 2.26 -14.82
CA SER A 117 -0.41 0.90 -14.48
C SER A 117 -0.78 0.75 -13.02
N ILE A 118 -1.63 -0.23 -12.72
CA ILE A 118 -2.01 -0.57 -11.35
C ILE A 118 -1.42 -1.92 -10.98
N GLY A 119 -0.85 -2.03 -9.79
CA GLY A 119 -0.29 -3.27 -9.29
C GLY A 119 -0.62 -3.51 -7.83
N ILE A 120 -0.38 -4.75 -7.41
CA ILE A 120 -0.52 -5.16 -6.01
C ILE A 120 0.88 -5.48 -5.49
N ILE A 121 1.21 -4.94 -4.33
CA ILE A 121 2.44 -5.28 -3.60
C ILE A 121 2.09 -5.78 -2.20
N PRO A 122 2.92 -6.65 -1.61
CA PRO A 122 2.81 -6.95 -0.19
C PRO A 122 3.04 -5.66 0.63
N GLY A 123 2.04 -5.31 1.44
CA GLY A 123 2.13 -4.24 2.43
C GLY A 123 2.90 -4.69 3.67
N PRO A 124 3.18 -3.78 4.61
CA PRO A 124 3.84 -4.16 5.84
C PRO A 124 2.96 -5.15 6.63
N PRO A 125 3.57 -6.14 7.29
CA PRO A 125 2.83 -7.04 8.16
C PRO A 125 2.19 -6.22 9.29
N GLY A 126 0.88 -6.35 9.48
CA GLY A 126 0.15 -5.76 10.60
C GLY A 126 -0.43 -6.87 11.46
N ASP A 127 -0.28 -6.79 12.79
CA ASP A 127 -0.91 -7.64 13.84
C ASP A 127 -1.46 -9.02 13.40
N GLY A 128 -0.63 -9.86 12.77
CA GLY A 128 -1.01 -11.23 12.36
C GLY A 128 -1.86 -11.37 11.09
N ALA A 129 -2.07 -10.29 10.34
CA ALA A 129 -2.79 -10.24 9.08
C ALA A 129 -1.85 -9.93 7.90
N LEU A 130 -2.17 -10.48 6.72
CA LEU A 130 -1.44 -10.17 5.50
C LEU A 130 -2.02 -8.90 4.88
N SER A 131 -1.20 -7.85 4.74
CA SER A 131 -1.60 -6.61 4.09
C SER A 131 -1.15 -6.60 2.63
N CYS A 132 -2.02 -6.18 1.73
CA CYS A 132 -1.70 -5.91 0.33
C CYS A 132 -1.97 -4.44 0.03
N GLU A 133 -1.07 -3.78 -0.69
CA GLU A 133 -1.25 -2.41 -1.14
C GLU A 133 -1.49 -2.38 -2.64
N VAL A 134 -2.52 -1.64 -3.05
CA VAL A 134 -2.81 -1.37 -4.45
C VAL A 134 -2.09 -0.09 -4.84
N GLU A 135 -1.10 -0.19 -5.72
CA GLU A 135 -0.26 0.93 -6.17
C GLU A 135 -0.63 1.39 -7.58
N PHE A 136 -0.67 2.70 -7.76
CA PHE A 136 -0.66 3.35 -9.05
C PHE A 136 0.77 3.73 -9.44
N ARG A 137 1.20 3.29 -10.63
CA ARG A 137 2.60 3.37 -11.08
C ARG A 137 2.71 3.96 -12.47
N HIS A 138 3.75 4.74 -12.72
CA HIS A 138 4.16 5.15 -14.05
C HIS A 138 5.22 4.18 -14.60
N ARG A 139 5.24 3.98 -15.92
CA ARG A 139 6.22 3.10 -16.57
C ARG A 139 7.66 3.46 -16.27
N THR A 140 7.98 4.75 -16.24
CA THR A 140 9.36 5.26 -16.09
C THR A 140 9.66 5.86 -14.73
N ALA A 141 8.64 6.38 -14.03
CA ALA A 141 8.83 7.04 -12.73
C ALA A 141 8.61 6.07 -11.54
N GLY A 142 8.11 4.86 -11.80
CA GLY A 142 7.80 3.90 -10.75
C GLY A 142 6.51 4.24 -10.01
N PRO A 143 6.37 3.89 -8.71
CA PRO A 143 5.15 4.13 -7.97
C PRO A 143 4.90 5.62 -7.73
N ILE A 144 3.71 6.07 -8.10
CA ILE A 144 3.23 7.46 -8.00
C ILE A 144 2.33 7.63 -6.79
N ALA A 145 1.49 6.64 -6.49
CA ALA A 145 0.51 6.72 -5.42
C ALA A 145 0.14 5.32 -4.90
N THR A 146 -0.16 5.23 -3.61
CA THR A 146 -0.81 4.06 -3.03
C THR A 146 -2.30 4.36 -2.96
N LEU A 147 -3.09 3.63 -3.75
CA LEU A 147 -4.52 3.83 -3.90
C LEU A 147 -5.29 3.43 -2.64
N CYS A 148 -5.03 2.23 -2.16
CA CYS A 148 -5.58 1.72 -0.90
C CYS A 148 -4.71 0.58 -0.37
N ALA A 149 -4.77 0.35 0.93
CA ALA A 149 -4.27 -0.86 1.56
C ALA A 149 -5.43 -1.77 1.97
N VAL A 150 -5.31 -3.05 1.64
CA VAL A 150 -6.29 -4.09 1.89
C VAL A 150 -5.71 -5.05 2.90
N GLU A 151 -6.41 -5.25 4.01
CA GLU A 151 -6.03 -6.26 5.00
C GLU A 151 -6.78 -7.56 4.69
N LEU A 152 -6.02 -8.65 4.52
CA LEU A 152 -6.53 -10.00 4.31
C LEU A 152 -6.44 -10.71 5.66
N GLN A 153 -7.59 -10.90 6.30
CA GLN A 153 -7.71 -11.56 7.59
C GLN A 153 -8.37 -12.92 7.40
N SER A 154 -7.59 -13.99 7.54
CA SER A 154 -8.12 -15.33 7.80
C SER A 154 -7.07 -16.22 8.45
N SER A 155 -7.50 -17.05 9.40
CA SER A 155 -6.72 -18.15 9.96
C SER A 155 -6.68 -19.37 9.04
N ASP A 156 -7.58 -19.42 8.06
CA ASP A 156 -7.71 -20.52 7.11
C ASP A 156 -7.12 -20.14 5.74
N THR A 157 -6.41 -21.09 5.13
CA THR A 157 -5.64 -20.87 3.89
C THR A 157 -6.55 -20.77 2.68
N GLU A 158 -7.69 -21.48 2.68
CA GLU A 158 -8.64 -21.46 1.57
C GLU A 158 -9.40 -20.13 1.50
N THR A 159 -9.87 -19.63 2.65
CA THR A 159 -10.49 -18.31 2.75
C THR A 159 -9.52 -17.17 2.44
N LEU A 160 -8.25 -17.28 2.83
CA LEU A 160 -7.22 -16.31 2.46
C LEU A 160 -6.95 -16.29 0.95
N SER A 161 -6.86 -17.46 0.30
CA SER A 161 -6.67 -17.54 -1.15
C SER A 161 -7.88 -17.00 -1.93
N MET A 162 -9.11 -17.22 -1.43
CA MET A 162 -10.32 -16.61 -2.00
C MET A 162 -10.30 -15.08 -1.91
N GLN A 163 -9.90 -14.50 -0.78
CA GLN A 163 -9.78 -13.05 -0.65
C GLN A 163 -8.68 -12.47 -1.56
N MET A 164 -7.55 -13.16 -1.69
CA MET A 164 -6.49 -12.78 -2.64
C MET A 164 -6.98 -12.81 -4.09
N GLY A 165 -7.73 -13.86 -4.48
CA GLY A 165 -8.33 -13.98 -5.81
C GLY A 165 -9.37 -12.89 -6.08
N ALA A 166 -10.19 -12.55 -5.09
CA ALA A 166 -11.15 -11.45 -5.19
C ALA A 166 -10.44 -10.09 -5.38
N LEU A 167 -9.31 -9.88 -4.69
CA LEU A 167 -8.50 -8.68 -4.87
C LEU A 167 -7.85 -8.63 -6.26
N ASP A 168 -7.34 -9.75 -6.76
CA ASP A 168 -6.81 -9.86 -8.13
C ASP A 168 -7.86 -9.52 -9.18
N GLN A 169 -9.09 -10.04 -9.03
CA GLN A 169 -10.21 -9.74 -9.93
C GLN A 169 -10.64 -8.27 -9.84
N CYS A 170 -10.68 -7.72 -8.63
CA CYS A 170 -11.01 -6.30 -8.43
C CYS A 170 -10.02 -5.38 -9.14
N VAL A 171 -8.72 -5.70 -9.08
CA VAL A 171 -7.68 -4.93 -9.79
C VAL A 171 -7.78 -5.12 -11.30
N ASP A 172 -8.08 -6.32 -11.79
CA ASP A 172 -8.30 -6.55 -13.22
C ASP A 172 -9.47 -5.71 -13.74
N GLU A 173 -10.59 -5.70 -13.01
CA GLU A 173 -11.78 -4.93 -13.37
C GLU A 173 -11.53 -3.42 -13.33
N LEU A 174 -10.75 -2.96 -12.34
CA LEU A 174 -10.31 -1.58 -12.24
C LEU A 174 -9.45 -1.17 -13.45
N VAL A 175 -8.50 -2.03 -13.83
CA VAL A 175 -7.61 -1.83 -14.98
C VAL A 175 -8.40 -1.78 -16.28
N ASP A 176 -9.37 -2.67 -16.46
CA ASP A 176 -10.24 -2.73 -17.63
C ASP A 176 -11.12 -1.49 -17.74
N ARG A 177 -11.76 -1.04 -16.64
CA ARG A 177 -12.58 0.18 -16.64
C ARG A 177 -11.76 1.43 -16.94
N LEU A 178 -10.54 1.50 -16.42
CA LEU A 178 -9.63 2.64 -16.63
C LEU A 178 -8.94 2.59 -18.00
N GLY A 179 -8.90 1.43 -18.66
CA GLY A 179 -8.20 1.24 -19.93
C GLY A 179 -6.68 1.40 -19.81
N ILE A 180 -6.12 1.05 -18.66
CA ILE A 180 -4.66 1.06 -18.41
C ILE A 180 -4.14 -0.37 -18.35
N ARG A 181 -2.86 -0.59 -18.03
CA ARG A 181 -2.31 -1.95 -17.86
C ARG A 181 -2.24 -2.34 -16.39
N ARG A 182 -2.32 -3.65 -16.13
CA ARG A 182 -1.90 -4.22 -14.85
C ARG A 182 -0.37 -4.31 -14.79
N SER A 183 0.20 -4.09 -13.62
CA SER A 183 1.62 -4.25 -13.32
C SER A 183 1.83 -5.14 -12.11
N GLY A 184 2.94 -5.87 -12.07
CA GLY A 184 3.22 -6.83 -10.99
C GLY A 184 2.56 -8.19 -11.20
N GLY A 185 2.87 -9.12 -10.29
CA GLY A 185 2.31 -10.47 -10.29
C GLY A 185 0.87 -10.52 -9.79
N ARG A 186 0.20 -11.65 -10.04
CA ARG A 186 -1.03 -12.02 -9.34
C ARG A 186 -0.70 -12.53 -7.95
N LEU A 187 -1.57 -12.27 -6.99
CA LEU A 187 -1.43 -12.85 -5.66
C LEU A 187 -1.70 -14.35 -5.68
N VAL A 188 -2.65 -14.78 -6.53
CA VAL A 188 -2.94 -16.18 -6.79
C VAL A 188 -2.51 -16.54 -8.22
N PRO A 189 -1.71 -17.60 -8.42
CA PRO A 189 -1.40 -18.06 -9.78
C PRO A 189 -2.69 -18.42 -10.52
N ALA A 190 -2.78 -18.02 -11.79
CA ALA A 190 -3.91 -18.40 -12.63
C ALA A 190 -3.89 -19.93 -12.79
N HIS A 191 -4.94 -20.59 -12.28
CA HIS A 191 -5.20 -22.01 -12.51
C HIS A 191 -5.87 -22.21 -13.86
#